data_AF-A0A963YQ03-F1
#
_entry.id   AF-A0A963YQ03-F1
#
_cell.length_a   1.000
_cell.length_b   1.000
_cell.length_c   1.000
_cell.angle_alpha   90.00
_cell.angle_beta   90.00
_cell.angle_gamma   90.00
#
_symmetry.space_group_name_H-M   'P 1'
#
loop_
_entity.id
_entity.type
_entity.pdbx_description
1 polymer ?
#
loop_
_entity_poly.entity_id
_entity_poly.type
_entity_poly.pdbx_seq_one_letter_code
_entity_poly.pdbx_strand_id
1 'polypeptide(L)'
;MAFTDAEKTDLRRFCGYPAYGTGASGFQGWRFFQAYGLMEFRLNNLSGAEETVCRTYLGTLRGLEAAVPHTGQSLDTDQAAVWTRNKDELRDRLTLLDEWRRRLCSFLGLPPGPALTDPGMTLVV
;
A
#
# COMPACT_ATOMS: atom_id res chain seq x y z
N MET A 1 -3.06 -21.45 0.24
CA MET A 1 -4.14 -21.23 -0.75
C MET A 1 -3.79 -19.92 -1.44
N ALA A 2 -3.19 -20.02 -2.63
CA ALA A 2 -2.48 -18.93 -3.28
C ALA A 2 -3.30 -17.63 -3.39
N PHE A 3 -2.62 -16.49 -3.35
CA PHE A 3 -3.25 -15.18 -3.57
C PHE A 3 -3.86 -15.07 -4.98
N THR A 4 -5.01 -14.42 -5.04
CA THR A 4 -5.62 -13.96 -6.29
C THR A 4 -4.78 -12.86 -6.94
N ASP A 5 -4.96 -12.63 -8.24
CA ASP A 5 -4.27 -11.55 -8.95
C ASP A 5 -4.61 -10.16 -8.37
N ALA A 6 -5.84 -9.99 -7.89
CA ALA A 6 -6.27 -8.77 -7.21
C ALA A 6 -5.52 -8.56 -5.88
N GLU A 7 -5.40 -9.59 -5.05
CA GLU A 7 -4.63 -9.53 -3.80
C GLU A 7 -3.14 -9.24 -4.06
N LYS A 8 -2.53 -9.89 -5.06
CA LYS A 8 -1.14 -9.62 -5.43
C LYS A 8 -0.96 -8.18 -5.90
N THR A 9 -1.91 -7.64 -6.66
CA THR A 9 -1.89 -6.25 -7.13
C THR A 9 -1.98 -5.27 -5.96
N ASP A 10 -2.88 -5.49 -5.02
CA ASP A 10 -3.00 -4.66 -3.82
C ASP A 10 -1.74 -4.74 -2.95
N LEU A 11 -1.17 -5.93 -2.75
CA LEU A 11 0.07 -6.07 -1.98
C LEU A 11 1.22 -5.24 -2.59
N ARG A 12 1.42 -5.30 -3.91
CA ARG A 12 2.44 -4.49 -4.61
C ARG A 12 2.21 -3.00 -4.41
N ARG A 13 0.98 -2.55 -4.66
CA ARG A 13 0.59 -1.15 -4.55
C ARG A 13 0.75 -0.62 -3.13
N PHE A 14 0.30 -1.37 -2.13
CA PHE A 14 0.47 -0.98 -0.73
C PHE A 14 1.92 -0.98 -0.30
N CYS A 15 2.76 -1.89 -0.82
CA CYS A 15 4.20 -1.84 -0.61
C CYS A 15 4.90 -0.70 -1.37
N GLY A 16 4.19 0.06 -2.19
CA GLY A 16 4.71 1.23 -2.92
C GLY A 16 5.38 0.89 -4.25
N TYR A 17 5.15 -0.31 -4.76
CA TYR A 17 5.63 -0.73 -6.08
C TYR A 17 4.58 -0.40 -7.16
N PRO A 18 4.95 0.22 -8.29
CA PRO A 18 4.05 0.47 -9.41
C PRO A 18 3.47 -0.81 -10.02
N ALA A 19 2.45 -0.60 -10.87
CA ALA A 19 1.76 -1.65 -11.57
C ALA A 19 2.73 -2.54 -12.37
N TYR A 20 2.56 -3.85 -12.24
CA TYR A 20 3.42 -4.86 -12.88
C TYR A 20 3.05 -5.11 -14.36
N GLY A 21 1.78 -4.92 -14.74
CA GLY A 21 1.29 -5.23 -16.09
C GLY A 21 1.17 -6.75 -16.37
N THR A 22 0.91 -7.11 -17.63
CA THR A 22 0.69 -8.50 -18.06
C THR A 22 2.00 -9.24 -18.35
N GLY A 23 2.86 -9.35 -17.34
CA GLY A 23 4.11 -10.11 -17.39
C GLY A 23 5.38 -9.27 -17.53
N ALA A 24 6.54 -9.94 -17.49
CA ALA A 24 7.86 -9.31 -17.55
C ALA A 24 8.27 -8.86 -18.97
N SER A 25 7.34 -8.26 -19.72
CA SER A 25 7.62 -7.70 -21.05
C SER A 25 7.84 -6.19 -20.92
N GLY A 26 9.09 -5.76 -21.07
CA GLY A 26 9.55 -4.38 -20.91
C GLY A 26 10.81 -4.32 -20.05
N PHE A 27 11.53 -3.19 -20.04
CA PHE A 27 12.69 -2.91 -19.16
C PHE A 27 12.33 -2.87 -17.65
N GLN A 28 11.18 -3.43 -17.27
CA GLN A 28 10.62 -3.46 -15.92
C GLN A 28 10.62 -4.88 -15.32
N GLY A 29 11.32 -5.82 -15.95
CA GLY A 29 11.52 -7.17 -15.43
C GLY A 29 12.33 -7.20 -14.13
N TRP A 30 12.22 -8.30 -13.38
CA TRP A 30 12.94 -8.56 -12.12
C TRP A 30 14.47 -8.36 -12.20
N ARG A 31 15.04 -8.37 -13.41
CA ARG A 31 16.47 -8.12 -13.69
C ARG A 31 16.88 -6.67 -13.45
N PHE A 32 15.95 -5.72 -13.51
CA PHE A 32 16.20 -4.29 -13.30
C PHE A 32 15.83 -3.85 -11.87
N PHE A 33 14.91 -4.56 -11.21
CA PHE A 33 14.53 -4.30 -9.83
C PHE A 33 14.50 -5.60 -9.01
N GLN A 34 15.60 -5.89 -8.32
CA GLN A 34 15.76 -7.10 -7.49
C GLN A 34 14.63 -7.23 -6.45
N ALA A 35 14.13 -6.11 -5.92
CA ALA A 35 13.01 -6.08 -4.98
C ALA A 35 11.70 -6.62 -5.58
N TYR A 36 11.45 -6.43 -6.88
CA TYR A 36 10.25 -6.98 -7.54
C TYR A 36 10.36 -8.48 -7.73
N GLY A 37 11.52 -8.97 -8.16
CA GLY A 37 11.75 -10.41 -8.28
C GLY A 37 11.57 -11.11 -6.94
N LEU A 38 12.12 -10.51 -5.87
CA LEU A 38 11.97 -11.01 -4.51
C LEU A 38 10.51 -10.98 -4.05
N MET A 39 9.78 -9.89 -4.33
CA MET A 39 8.37 -9.77 -3.99
C MET A 39 7.53 -10.83 -4.70
N GLU A 40 7.68 -10.97 -6.02
CA GLU A 40 6.96 -11.98 -6.80
C GLU A 40 7.27 -13.39 -6.32
N PHE A 41 8.53 -13.69 -6.05
CA PHE A 41 8.92 -14.97 -5.48
C PHE A 41 8.21 -15.21 -4.14
N ARG A 42 8.23 -14.26 -3.20
CA ARG A 42 7.56 -14.40 -1.91
C ARG A 42 6.05 -14.56 -2.06
N LEU A 43 5.38 -13.70 -2.81
CA LEU A 43 3.93 -13.79 -3.03
C LEU A 43 3.47 -15.13 -3.62
N ASN A 44 4.35 -15.85 -4.33
CA ASN A 44 4.06 -17.17 -4.86
C ASN A 44 4.47 -18.33 -3.93
N ASN A 45 5.23 -18.07 -2.87
CA ASN A 45 5.84 -19.10 -2.01
C ASN A 45 5.57 -18.92 -0.49
N LEU A 46 4.72 -17.98 -0.10
CA LEU A 46 4.33 -17.83 1.31
C LEU A 46 3.57 -19.06 1.82
N SER A 47 3.77 -19.39 3.09
CA SER A 47 2.98 -20.41 3.77
C SER A 47 1.54 -19.94 3.95
N GLY A 48 0.60 -20.88 4.14
CA GLY A 48 -0.81 -20.52 4.35
C GLY A 48 -1.07 -19.62 5.57
N ALA A 49 -0.22 -19.73 6.60
CA ALA A 49 -0.30 -18.85 7.77
C ALA A 49 0.12 -17.42 7.42
N GLU A 50 1.20 -17.25 6.67
CA GLU A 50 1.65 -15.93 6.23
C GLU A 50 0.68 -15.30 5.22
N GLU A 51 0.10 -16.10 4.32
CA GLU A 51 -0.98 -15.65 3.43
C GLU A 51 -2.15 -15.05 4.24
N THR A 52 -2.51 -15.69 5.36
CA THR A 52 -3.57 -15.21 6.25
C THR A 52 -3.20 -13.88 6.90
N VAL A 53 -1.95 -13.72 7.35
CA VAL A 53 -1.46 -12.45 7.90
C VAL A 53 -1.50 -11.34 6.84
N CYS A 54 -1.07 -11.62 5.61
CA CYS A 54 -1.17 -10.66 4.50
C CYS A 54 -2.62 -10.26 4.21
N ARG A 55 -3.59 -11.19 4.25
CA ARG A 55 -5.01 -10.87 4.06
C ARG A 55 -5.55 -9.97 5.17
N THR A 56 -5.11 -10.17 6.42
CA THR A 56 -5.42 -9.25 7.52
C THR A 56 -4.88 -7.85 7.26
N TYR A 57 -3.63 -7.73 6.81
CA TYR A 57 -3.06 -6.44 6.39
C TYR A 57 -3.88 -5.80 5.26
N LEU A 58 -4.26 -6.55 4.23
CA LEU A 58 -5.09 -6.03 3.13
C LEU A 58 -6.44 -5.51 3.62
N GLY A 59 -7.09 -6.20 4.55
CA GLY A 59 -8.34 -5.73 5.17
C GLY A 59 -8.16 -4.38 5.85
N THR A 60 -7.16 -4.25 6.72
CA THR A 60 -6.85 -3.00 7.44
C THR A 60 -6.50 -1.88 6.46
N LEU A 61 -5.60 -2.14 5.50
CA LEU A 61 -5.10 -1.14 4.56
C LEU A 61 -6.20 -0.60 3.64
N ARG A 62 -7.10 -1.46 3.15
CA ARG A 62 -8.26 -1.03 2.37
C ARG A 62 -9.20 -0.14 3.19
N GLY A 63 -9.41 -0.46 4.47
CA GLY A 63 -10.20 0.36 5.37
C GLY A 63 -9.58 1.74 5.62
N LEU A 64 -8.27 1.78 5.91
CA LEU A 64 -7.53 3.03 6.10
C LEU A 64 -7.51 3.89 4.83
N GLU A 65 -7.28 3.29 3.67
CA GLU A 65 -7.29 3.98 2.38
C GLU A 65 -8.66 4.56 2.06
N ALA A 66 -9.74 3.79 2.22
CA ALA A 66 -11.10 4.27 1.99
C ALA A 66 -11.47 5.43 2.92
N ALA A 67 -10.91 5.47 4.14
CA ALA A 67 -11.15 6.54 5.10
C ALA A 67 -10.53 7.88 4.65
N VAL A 68 -9.45 7.90 3.86
CA VAL A 68 -8.81 9.15 3.41
C VAL A 68 -9.76 10.05 2.61
N PRO A 69 -10.38 9.62 1.50
CA PRO A 69 -11.30 10.49 0.75
C PRO A 69 -12.56 10.86 1.55
N HIS A 70 -12.98 10.06 2.53
CA HIS A 70 -14.13 10.38 3.38
C HIS A 70 -13.91 11.63 4.25
N THR A 71 -12.67 12.03 4.55
CA THR A 71 -12.41 13.31 5.23
C THR A 71 -12.80 14.52 4.39
N GLY A 72 -13.01 14.33 3.08
CA GLY A 72 -13.50 15.35 2.17
C GLY A 72 -14.89 15.87 2.52
N GLN A 73 -15.73 15.06 3.19
CA GLN A 73 -17.12 15.39 3.50
C GLN A 73 -17.26 16.57 4.47
N SER A 74 -16.22 16.88 5.24
CA SER A 74 -16.21 17.98 6.21
C SER A 74 -15.28 19.12 5.79
N LEU A 75 -14.92 19.23 4.50
CA LEU A 75 -14.03 20.30 4.02
C LEU A 75 -14.64 21.69 4.14
N ASP A 76 -15.94 21.81 3.91
CA ASP A 76 -16.64 23.10 3.86
C ASP A 76 -17.12 23.62 5.22
N THR A 77 -16.90 22.87 6.31
CA THR A 77 -17.43 23.20 7.64
C THR A 77 -16.33 23.07 8.70
N ASP A 78 -15.86 24.22 9.20
CA ASP A 78 -14.84 24.27 10.28
C ASP A 78 -15.45 24.00 11.67
N GLN A 79 -16.73 24.36 11.85
CA GLN A 79 -17.47 24.19 13.09
C GLN A 79 -18.95 23.90 12.81
N ALA A 80 -19.51 22.90 13.48
CA ALA A 80 -20.94 22.59 13.47
C ALA A 80 -21.46 22.52 14.92
N ALA A 81 -22.18 23.57 15.33
CA ALA A 81 -22.59 23.77 16.72
C ALA A 81 -21.39 23.75 17.69
N VAL A 82 -21.38 22.85 18.67
CA VAL A 82 -20.30 22.70 19.67
C VAL A 82 -19.11 21.88 19.13
N TRP A 83 -19.27 21.22 17.98
CA TRP A 83 -18.23 20.37 17.39
C TRP A 83 -17.29 21.18 16.50
N THR A 84 -16.00 21.11 16.80
CA THR A 84 -14.92 21.64 15.96
C THR A 84 -14.25 20.50 15.18
N ARG A 85 -13.92 20.78 13.92
CA ARG A 85 -13.24 19.79 13.08
C ARG A 85 -11.78 19.61 13.53
N ASN A 86 -11.28 18.37 13.48
CA ASN A 86 -9.84 18.11 13.55
C ASN A 86 -9.17 18.52 12.23
N LYS A 87 -8.40 19.60 12.25
CA LYS A 87 -7.69 20.14 11.08
C LYS A 87 -6.56 19.24 10.60
N ASP A 88 -6.02 18.40 11.49
CA ASP A 88 -4.93 17.47 11.21
C ASP A 88 -5.43 16.09 10.76
N GLU A 89 -6.74 15.83 10.75
CA GLU A 89 -7.31 14.50 10.49
C GLU A 89 -6.81 13.85 9.19
N LEU A 90 -6.74 14.62 8.10
CA LEU A 90 -6.26 14.11 6.82
C LEU A 90 -4.79 13.68 6.92
N ARG A 91 -3.95 14.50 7.57
CA ARG A 91 -2.53 14.22 7.77
C ARG A 91 -2.34 12.99 8.64
N ASP A 92 -3.11 12.87 9.72
CA ASP A 92 -3.04 11.74 10.66
C ASP A 92 -3.45 10.44 9.97
N ARG A 93 -4.51 10.46 9.15
CA ARG A 93 -4.96 9.29 8.38
C ARG A 93 -3.94 8.85 7.34
N LEU A 94 -3.31 9.79 6.61
CA LEU A 94 -2.24 9.48 5.67
C LEU A 94 -1.01 8.89 6.39
N THR A 95 -0.62 9.47 7.51
CA THR A 95 0.49 8.99 8.34
C THR A 95 0.23 7.56 8.83
N LEU A 96 -0.97 7.30 9.35
CA LEU A 96 -1.38 5.97 9.79
C LEU A 96 -1.36 4.96 8.63
N LEU A 97 -1.90 5.33 7.47
CA LEU A 97 -1.87 4.49 6.28
C LEU A 97 -0.44 4.12 5.89
N ASP A 98 0.47 5.09 5.82
CA ASP A 98 1.87 4.86 5.44
C ASP A 98 2.63 4.02 6.48
N GLU A 99 2.34 4.19 7.77
CA GLU A 99 2.92 3.34 8.82
C GLU A 99 2.52 1.87 8.63
N TRP A 100 1.23 1.60 8.39
CA TRP A 100 0.74 0.24 8.13
C TRP A 100 1.31 -0.36 6.84
N ARG A 101 1.49 0.45 5.79
CA ARG A 101 2.17 0.04 4.56
C ARG A 101 3.61 -0.37 4.82
N ARG A 102 4.36 0.40 5.62
CA ARG A 102 5.74 0.07 6.03
C ARG A 102 5.81 -1.21 6.87
N ARG A 103 4.84 -1.44 7.76
CA ARG A 103 4.72 -2.68 8.54
C ARG A 103 4.50 -3.89 7.63
N LEU A 104 3.67 -3.76 6.59
CA LEU A 104 3.51 -4.81 5.57
C LEU A 104 4.82 -5.09 4.83
N CYS A 105 5.56 -4.07 4.40
CA CYS A 105 6.87 -4.24 3.78
C CYS A 105 7.84 -4.97 4.70
N SER A 106 7.87 -4.61 5.99
CA SER A 106 8.71 -5.26 7.00
C SER A 106 8.34 -6.74 7.16
N PHE A 107 7.04 -7.06 7.24
CA PHE A 107 6.58 -8.45 7.31
C PHE A 107 6.99 -9.25 6.07
N LEU A 108 6.80 -8.67 4.88
CA LEU A 108 7.22 -9.28 3.63
C LEU A 108 8.73 -9.27 3.41
N GLY A 109 9.52 -8.66 4.31
CA GLY A 109 10.98 -8.54 4.20
C GLY A 109 11.44 -7.85 2.92
N LEU A 110 10.70 -6.83 2.50
CA LEU A 110 10.98 -6.01 1.33
C LEU A 110 11.31 -4.57 1.77
N PRO A 111 12.23 -3.88 1.08
CA PRO A 111 12.33 -2.44 1.26
C PRO A 111 11.01 -1.77 0.84
N PRO A 112 10.63 -0.62 1.42
CA PRO A 112 9.53 0.19 0.90
C PRO A 112 9.80 0.57 -0.55
N GLY A 113 8.78 0.46 -1.40
CA GLY A 113 8.86 0.86 -2.80
C GLY A 113 8.96 2.38 -2.98
N PRO A 114 9.23 2.85 -4.21
CA PRO A 114 9.47 4.26 -4.51
C PRO A 114 8.38 5.22 -4.00
N ALA A 115 7.11 4.80 -4.08
CA ALA A 115 5.96 5.58 -3.64
C ALA A 115 5.85 5.76 -2.10
N LEU A 116 6.73 5.12 -1.33
CA LEU A 116 6.83 5.28 0.13
C LEU A 116 8.10 6.01 0.57
N THR A 117 9.07 6.20 -0.34
CA THR A 117 10.37 6.83 -0.02
C THR A 117 10.42 8.30 -0.38
N ASP A 118 9.68 8.73 -1.41
CA ASP A 118 9.67 10.12 -1.88
C ASP A 118 8.23 10.65 -1.90
N PRO A 119 7.93 11.79 -1.24
CA PRO A 119 6.60 12.40 -1.28
C PRO A 119 6.23 12.98 -2.65
N GLY A 120 7.13 12.95 -3.64
CA GLY A 120 6.88 13.37 -5.02
C GLY A 120 6.37 12.27 -5.97
N MET A 121 5.95 12.67 -7.17
CA MET A 121 5.68 11.72 -8.27
C MET A 121 7.02 11.20 -8.82
N THR A 122 7.47 10.03 -8.36
CA THR A 122 8.66 9.37 -8.90
C THR A 122 8.29 8.50 -10.10
N LEU A 123 8.78 8.87 -11.29
CA LEU A 123 8.74 7.99 -12.45
C LEU A 123 9.71 6.82 -12.22
N VAL A 124 9.19 5.61 -12.24
CA VAL A 124 10.00 4.38 -12.24
C VAL A 124 10.13 3.93 -13.69
N VAL A 125 11.32 4.10 -14.28
CA VAL A 125 11.65 3.72 -15.66
C VAL A 125 12.37 2.38 -15.67
#